data_AF-X6LIL4-F1
#
_entry.id   AF-X6LIL4-F1
#
_cell.length_a   1.000
_cell.length_b   1.000
_cell.length_c   1.000
_cell.angle_alpha   90.00
_cell.angle_beta   90.00
_cell.angle_gamma   90.00
#
_symmetry.space_group_name_H-M   'P 1'
#
loop_
_entity.id
_entity.type
_entity.pdbx_description
1 polymer ?
#
loop_
_entity_poly.entity_id
_entity_poly.type
_entity_poly.pdbx_seq_one_letter_code
_entity_poly.pdbx_strand_id
1 'polypeptide(L)'
;MHQQVNESLQAYITESWEQQSKHGYKKEVEEGNASNENDELWYQLCNFFANKIIQTFNPHVYADKGSTPRIHPEFLLRGLHQNFTLVFNQAGVLFDQVHEIESALMNTFGYPVNTNVYVSGSAKERKERQLAPKDKKNKNKKRNEEEEEDERIVMPEEEEEGELSKEDKLLSTRIHTDRQDVFVFQAHGVKRWTLWKPKVKLPGFRQIRGKNEDRNFNPEEHLPSKVPYMDVLLYPGDILYVPRGWPHQNTLIRTYVNQQSIHYTLGIFFKKIKKELKSCDIIS
;
A
#
# COMPACT_ATOMS: atom_id res chain seq x y z
N MET A 1 10.11 -8.90 27.07
CA MET A 1 9.10 -9.27 26.04
C MET A 1 8.27 -8.09 25.57
N HIS A 2 7.00 -7.85 25.96
CA HIS A 2 6.16 -6.87 25.23
C HIS A 2 6.78 -5.46 25.07
N GLN A 3 7.27 -4.85 26.15
CA GLN A 3 7.97 -3.56 26.08
C GLN A 3 9.21 -3.64 25.17
N GLN A 4 10.06 -4.63 25.38
CA GLN A 4 11.26 -4.92 24.58
C GLN A 4 10.97 -5.14 23.08
N VAL A 5 9.82 -5.74 22.72
CA VAL A 5 9.39 -5.89 21.32
C VAL A 5 8.95 -4.56 20.72
N ASN A 6 8.28 -3.70 21.50
CA ASN A 6 7.98 -2.33 21.07
C ASN A 6 9.28 -1.53 20.88
N GLU A 7 10.23 -1.65 21.81
CA GLU A 7 11.52 -0.95 21.78
C GLU A 7 12.38 -1.41 20.60
N SER A 8 12.51 -2.71 20.34
CA SER A 8 13.23 -3.22 19.16
C SER A 8 12.55 -2.84 17.84
N LEU A 9 11.21 -2.86 17.78
CA LEU A 9 10.48 -2.46 16.57
C LEU A 9 10.57 -0.95 16.32
N GLN A 10 10.50 -0.12 17.36
CA GLN A 10 10.69 1.33 17.25
C GLN A 10 12.14 1.69 16.92
N ALA A 11 13.13 1.02 17.54
CA ALA A 11 14.54 1.21 17.21
C ALA A 11 14.80 0.86 15.74
N TYR A 12 14.36 -0.31 15.26
CA TYR A 12 14.53 -0.63 13.84
C TYR A 12 13.72 0.27 12.92
N ILE A 13 12.47 0.63 13.22
CA ILE A 13 11.72 1.57 12.35
C ILE A 13 12.47 2.91 12.27
N THR A 14 13.08 3.36 13.37
CA THR A 14 13.91 4.57 13.39
C THR A 14 15.22 4.38 12.61
N GLU A 15 15.99 3.31 12.85
CA GLU A 15 17.25 3.02 12.17
C GLU A 15 17.07 2.73 10.67
N SER A 16 16.01 2.00 10.30
CA SER A 16 15.59 1.71 8.93
C SER A 16 15.15 2.99 8.23
N TRP A 17 14.32 3.81 8.88
CA TRP A 17 13.96 5.12 8.34
C TRP A 17 15.19 6.01 8.17
N GLU A 18 16.07 6.12 9.18
CA GLU A 18 17.33 6.86 9.08
C GLU A 18 18.28 6.31 8.01
N GLN A 19 18.26 5.01 7.71
CA GLN A 19 19.06 4.41 6.63
C GLN A 19 18.42 4.72 5.27
N GLN A 20 17.11 4.53 5.14
CA GLN A 20 16.37 4.68 3.89
C GLN A 20 16.07 6.16 3.54
N SER A 21 16.18 7.08 4.50
CA SER A 21 16.10 8.54 4.29
C SER A 21 17.48 9.20 4.10
N LYS A 22 18.59 8.45 4.19
CA LYS A 22 19.94 8.99 3.91
C LYS A 22 20.11 9.26 2.42
N HIS A 23 20.91 10.29 2.14
CA HIS A 23 21.23 10.72 0.78
C HIS A 23 22.08 9.66 0.06
N GLY A 24 21.40 8.76 -0.67
CA GLY A 24 21.99 7.59 -1.30
C GLY A 24 20.97 6.48 -1.54
N TYR A 25 20.06 6.22 -0.59
CA TYR A 25 19.14 5.07 -0.65
C TYR A 25 18.28 5.03 -1.92
N LYS A 26 17.75 6.17 -2.36
CA LYS A 26 17.01 6.25 -3.63
C LYS A 26 17.83 5.69 -4.80
N LYS A 27 19.10 6.07 -4.89
CA LYS A 27 20.03 5.62 -5.92
C LYS A 27 20.37 4.13 -5.74
N GLU A 28 20.62 3.66 -4.52
CA GLU A 28 20.86 2.24 -4.23
C GLU A 28 19.67 1.35 -4.63
N VAL A 29 18.43 1.85 -4.50
CA VAL A 29 17.23 1.15 -4.96
C VAL A 29 17.07 1.22 -6.48
N GLU A 30 17.35 2.37 -7.11
CA GLU A 30 17.33 2.52 -8.58
C GLU A 30 18.41 1.68 -9.28
N GLU A 31 19.57 1.46 -8.63
CA GLU A 31 20.65 0.58 -9.10
C GLU A 31 20.49 -0.89 -8.68
N GLY A 32 19.44 -1.25 -7.93
CA GLY A 32 19.19 -2.64 -7.48
C GLY A 32 20.11 -3.17 -6.38
N ASN A 33 20.89 -2.28 -5.73
CA ASN A 33 21.94 -2.62 -4.75
C ASN A 33 21.46 -2.67 -3.28
N ALA A 34 20.26 -2.17 -2.97
CA ALA A 34 19.73 -2.17 -1.60
C ALA A 34 19.57 -3.60 -1.02
N SER A 35 19.81 -3.77 0.29
CA SER A 35 19.89 -5.09 0.92
C SER A 35 18.54 -5.73 1.24
N ASN A 36 18.39 -7.02 0.90
CA ASN A 36 17.22 -7.83 1.24
C ASN A 36 17.00 -7.92 2.76
N GLU A 37 15.79 -7.59 3.21
CA GLU A 37 15.44 -7.54 4.64
C GLU A 37 15.09 -8.89 5.30
N ASN A 38 15.10 -8.90 6.64
CA ASN A 38 14.91 -10.07 7.49
C ASN A 38 13.43 -10.36 7.80
N ASP A 39 12.96 -11.56 7.48
CA ASP A 39 11.60 -12.05 7.79
C ASP A 39 11.28 -12.05 9.29
N GLU A 40 12.28 -12.14 10.15
CA GLU A 40 12.12 -12.06 11.61
C GLU A 40 11.54 -10.72 12.06
N LEU A 41 11.92 -9.61 11.42
CA LEU A 41 11.39 -8.30 11.77
C LEU A 41 9.95 -8.14 11.29
N TRP A 42 9.66 -8.60 10.07
CA TRP A 42 8.30 -8.65 9.55
C TRP A 42 7.40 -9.56 10.40
N TYR A 43 7.95 -10.63 10.97
CA TYR A 43 7.30 -11.43 12.00
C TYR A 43 7.08 -10.66 13.31
N GLN A 44 8.08 -9.92 13.82
CA GLN A 44 7.94 -9.07 15.02
C GLN A 44 6.88 -7.98 14.85
N LEU A 45 6.83 -7.31 13.70
CA LEU A 45 5.79 -6.34 13.32
C LEU A 45 4.40 -7.01 13.29
N CYS A 46 4.27 -8.16 12.62
CA CYS A 46 3.03 -8.94 12.63
C CYS A 46 2.63 -9.38 14.05
N ASN A 47 3.59 -9.68 14.92
CA ASN A 47 3.37 -10.10 16.30
C ASN A 47 2.92 -8.93 17.19
N PHE A 48 3.54 -7.75 17.06
CA PHE A 48 3.07 -6.53 17.70
C PHE A 48 1.59 -6.26 17.34
N PHE A 49 1.27 -6.27 16.04
CA PHE A 49 -0.10 -6.01 15.58
C PHE A 49 -1.10 -7.08 16.02
N ALA A 50 -0.74 -8.37 15.95
CA ALA A 50 -1.58 -9.45 16.44
C ALA A 50 -1.96 -9.25 17.92
N ASN A 51 -0.99 -8.90 18.78
CA ASN A 51 -1.24 -8.67 20.20
C ASN A 51 -2.03 -7.38 20.47
N LYS A 52 -1.73 -6.27 19.78
CA LYS A 52 -2.47 -5.00 19.91
C LYS A 52 -3.93 -5.11 19.46
N ILE A 53 -4.21 -5.84 18.37
CA ILE A 53 -5.58 -6.08 17.92
C ILE A 53 -6.38 -6.86 18.99
N ILE A 54 -5.78 -7.88 19.60
CA ILE A 54 -6.41 -8.63 20.71
C ILE A 54 -6.75 -7.72 21.90
N GLN A 55 -5.88 -6.76 22.23
CA GLN A 55 -6.11 -5.77 23.31
C GLN A 55 -7.19 -4.73 22.97
N THR A 56 -7.46 -4.48 21.69
CA THR A 56 -8.42 -3.46 21.24
C THR A 56 -9.84 -4.03 21.02
N PHE A 57 -9.98 -5.35 20.91
CA PHE A 57 -11.30 -5.99 20.82
C PHE A 57 -12.05 -5.90 22.16
N ASN A 58 -13.25 -5.33 22.12
CA ASN A 58 -14.13 -5.21 23.29
C ASN A 58 -14.46 -6.62 23.86
N PRO A 59 -14.04 -6.96 25.10
CA PRO A 59 -14.20 -8.29 25.65
C PRO A 59 -15.67 -8.70 25.81
N HIS A 60 -16.58 -7.74 26.01
CA HIS A 60 -18.01 -8.02 26.15
C HIS A 60 -18.66 -8.58 24.86
N VAL A 61 -18.01 -8.45 23.69
CA VAL A 61 -18.52 -9.01 22.41
C VAL A 61 -18.14 -10.49 22.23
N TYR A 62 -17.13 -10.97 22.98
CA TYR A 62 -16.56 -12.31 22.81
C TYR A 62 -16.58 -13.19 24.08
N ALA A 63 -16.90 -12.62 25.25
CA ALA A 63 -17.03 -13.34 26.51
C ALA A 63 -17.98 -14.56 26.40
N ASP A 64 -19.18 -14.37 25.84
CA ASP A 64 -20.21 -15.42 25.66
C ASP A 64 -19.80 -16.56 24.72
N LYS A 65 -18.68 -16.44 23.99
CA LYS A 65 -18.20 -17.43 23.02
C LYS A 65 -16.97 -18.20 23.49
N GLY A 66 -16.48 -17.96 24.71
CA GLY A 66 -15.36 -18.68 25.32
C GLY A 66 -14.04 -18.63 24.52
N SER A 67 -13.93 -17.75 23.53
CA SER A 67 -12.87 -17.74 22.54
C SER A 67 -12.51 -16.30 22.16
N THR A 68 -11.34 -15.84 22.61
CA THR A 68 -10.75 -14.59 22.13
C THR A 68 -10.26 -14.78 20.69
N PRO A 69 -10.59 -13.89 19.74
CA PRO A 69 -10.09 -13.98 18.37
C PRO A 69 -8.56 -13.81 18.33
N ARG A 70 -7.83 -14.92 18.19
CA ARG A 70 -6.37 -14.90 18.03
C ARG A 70 -6.00 -14.79 16.56
N ILE A 71 -5.54 -13.62 16.14
CA ILE A 71 -4.80 -13.47 14.88
C ILE A 71 -3.40 -14.00 15.14
N HIS A 72 -2.94 -14.99 14.36
CA HIS A 72 -1.56 -15.49 14.47
C HIS A 72 -0.59 -14.61 13.66
N PRO A 73 0.61 -14.28 14.17
CA PRO A 73 1.57 -13.44 13.44
C PRO A 73 1.97 -14.03 12.09
N GLU A 74 2.11 -15.37 12.01
CA GLU A 74 2.40 -16.11 10.79
C GLU A 74 1.29 -15.99 9.74
N PHE A 75 0.03 -15.78 10.14
CA PHE A 75 -1.06 -15.56 9.19
C PHE A 75 -0.92 -14.21 8.50
N LEU A 76 -0.61 -13.15 9.27
CA LEU A 76 -0.35 -11.81 8.74
C LEU A 76 0.88 -11.81 7.82
N LEU A 77 1.99 -12.41 8.27
CA LEU A 77 3.23 -12.52 7.48
C LEU A 77 3.02 -13.32 6.18
N ARG A 78 2.29 -14.44 6.24
CA ARG A 78 1.91 -15.21 5.03
C ARG A 78 1.03 -14.41 4.07
N GLY A 79 0.19 -13.50 4.58
CA GLY A 79 -0.60 -12.57 3.77
C GLY A 79 0.27 -11.54 3.05
N LEU A 80 1.22 -10.92 3.77
CA LEU A 80 2.20 -10.00 3.17
C LEU A 80 3.00 -10.70 2.07
N HIS A 81 3.47 -11.93 2.31
CA HIS A 81 4.11 -12.81 1.31
C HIS A 81 3.14 -13.36 0.22
N GLN A 82 1.91 -12.85 0.14
CA GLN A 82 0.89 -13.18 -0.88
C GLN A 82 0.25 -11.92 -1.49
N ASN A 83 0.97 -10.80 -1.49
CA ASN A 83 0.55 -9.49 -2.02
C ASN A 83 -0.55 -8.78 -1.21
N PHE A 84 -0.83 -9.19 0.04
CA PHE A 84 -1.86 -8.52 0.83
C PHE A 84 -1.35 -7.17 1.35
N THR A 85 -2.28 -6.23 1.50
CA THR A 85 -2.06 -4.99 2.26
C THR A 85 -2.86 -5.04 3.56
N LEU A 86 -2.16 -4.98 4.68
CA LEU A 86 -2.77 -4.79 6.00
C LEU A 86 -3.04 -3.30 6.19
N VAL A 87 -4.20 -2.96 6.76
CA VAL A 87 -4.62 -1.57 6.97
C VAL A 87 -5.06 -1.38 8.42
N PHE A 88 -4.31 -0.56 9.15
CA PHE A 88 -4.60 -0.18 10.52
C PHE A 88 -5.30 1.18 10.50
N ASN A 89 -6.59 1.20 10.82
CA ASN A 89 -7.39 2.42 10.83
C ASN A 89 -7.35 3.07 12.22
N GLN A 90 -7.32 4.41 12.29
CA GLN A 90 -7.20 5.16 13.56
C GLN A 90 -5.90 4.81 14.32
N ALA A 91 -4.77 4.92 13.64
CA ALA A 91 -3.46 4.55 14.17
C ALA A 91 -3.06 5.34 15.43
N GLY A 92 -3.52 6.59 15.61
CA GLY A 92 -3.35 7.34 16.86
C GLY A 92 -3.97 6.67 18.10
N VAL A 93 -4.87 5.69 17.95
CA VAL A 93 -5.39 4.89 19.09
C VAL A 93 -4.39 3.81 19.54
N LEU A 94 -3.39 3.47 18.70
CA LEU A 94 -2.44 2.38 18.93
C LEU A 94 -0.99 2.85 19.16
N PHE A 95 -0.67 4.06 18.68
CA PHE A 95 0.67 4.65 18.63
C PHE A 95 0.67 6.11 19.11
N ASP A 96 1.30 6.38 20.25
CA ASP A 96 1.23 7.69 20.92
C ASP A 96 1.85 8.82 20.06
N GLN A 97 2.98 8.55 19.38
CA GLN A 97 3.61 9.48 18.42
C GLN A 97 2.68 9.86 17.25
N VAL A 98 1.83 8.94 16.79
CA VAL A 98 0.84 9.23 15.74
C VAL A 98 -0.29 10.09 16.31
N HIS A 99 -0.68 9.87 17.57
CA HIS A 99 -1.66 10.71 18.27
C HIS A 99 -1.16 12.15 18.49
N GLU A 100 0.11 12.34 18.81
CA GLU A 100 0.75 13.66 18.92
C GLU A 100 0.69 14.40 17.58
N ILE A 101 1.05 13.74 16.47
CA ILE A 101 0.98 14.32 15.12
C ILE A 101 -0.48 14.63 14.75
N GLU A 102 -1.42 13.69 14.95
CA GLU A 102 -2.86 13.92 14.73
C GLU A 102 -3.37 15.14 15.51
N SER A 103 -2.97 15.27 16.77
CA SER A 103 -3.37 16.37 17.66
C SER A 103 -2.77 17.72 17.22
N ALA A 104 -1.49 17.74 16.82
CA ALA A 104 -0.85 18.92 16.26
C ALA A 104 -1.55 19.38 14.97
N LEU A 105 -1.84 18.46 14.04
CA LEU A 105 -2.55 18.78 12.79
C LEU A 105 -4.01 19.18 13.04
N MET A 106 -4.71 18.59 14.01
CA MET A 106 -6.05 19.03 14.43
C MET A 106 -6.05 20.46 14.94
N ASN A 107 -5.07 20.83 15.77
CA ASN A 107 -4.89 22.19 16.27
C ASN A 107 -4.51 23.18 15.16
N THR A 108 -3.67 22.78 14.20
CA THR A 108 -3.26 23.62 13.06
C THR A 108 -4.38 23.87 12.06
N PHE A 109 -5.18 22.84 11.71
CA PHE A 109 -6.21 22.95 10.66
C PHE A 109 -7.62 23.22 11.18
N GLY A 110 -7.90 23.02 12.48
CA GLY A 110 -9.24 23.17 13.06
C GLY A 110 -10.25 22.09 12.65
N TYR A 111 -9.80 21.04 11.95
CA TYR A 111 -10.61 19.91 11.48
C TYR A 111 -10.09 18.60 12.08
N PRO A 112 -10.96 17.60 12.33
CA PRO A 112 -10.54 16.28 12.79
C PRO A 112 -9.53 15.64 11.83
N VAL A 113 -8.48 15.04 12.40
CA VAL A 113 -7.47 14.27 11.68
C VAL A 113 -7.51 12.81 12.14
N ASN A 114 -7.25 11.88 11.25
CA ASN A 114 -7.18 10.44 11.53
C ASN A 114 -6.18 9.81 10.56
N THR A 115 -5.22 9.05 11.10
CA THR A 115 -4.17 8.37 10.35
C THR A 115 -4.50 6.91 10.14
N ASN A 116 -4.43 6.47 8.89
CA ASN A 116 -4.40 5.05 8.54
C ASN A 116 -2.98 4.62 8.20
N VAL A 117 -2.51 3.48 8.73
CA VAL A 117 -1.21 2.88 8.36
C VAL A 117 -1.46 1.71 7.41
N TYR A 118 -0.76 1.72 6.28
CA TYR A 118 -0.84 0.70 5.25
C TYR A 118 0.48 -0.05 5.18
N VAL A 119 0.45 -1.36 5.43
CA VAL A 119 1.59 -2.27 5.30
C VAL A 119 1.31 -3.21 4.16
N SER A 120 1.97 -3.00 3.01
CA SER A 120 1.87 -3.87 1.83
C SER A 120 3.10 -4.74 1.73
N GLY A 121 2.93 -6.05 1.53
CA GLY A 121 4.01 -6.94 1.11
C GLY A 121 3.80 -7.44 -0.31
N SER A 122 4.86 -7.94 -0.94
CA SER A 122 4.81 -8.66 -2.22
C SER A 122 5.08 -10.15 -2.02
N ALA A 123 4.51 -10.96 -2.91
CA ALA A 123 4.86 -12.36 -3.03
C ALA A 123 6.30 -12.50 -3.51
N LYS A 124 7.18 -12.88 -2.57
CA LYS A 124 8.49 -13.47 -2.86
C LYS A 124 8.34 -14.48 -3.99
N GLU A 125 9.27 -14.45 -4.93
CA GLU A 125 9.24 -15.38 -6.05
C GLU A 125 9.12 -16.81 -5.55
N ARG A 126 8.12 -17.54 -6.07
CA ARG A 126 8.18 -18.99 -6.00
C ARG A 126 9.36 -19.41 -6.87
N LYS A 127 10.53 -19.61 -6.26
CA LYS A 127 11.49 -20.58 -6.79
C LYS A 127 10.67 -21.79 -7.20
N GLU A 128 10.67 -22.08 -8.50
CA GLU A 128 9.75 -23.06 -9.04
C GLU A 128 9.94 -24.36 -8.27
N ARG A 129 8.85 -24.88 -7.68
CA ARG A 129 8.87 -26.25 -7.21
C ARG A 129 8.99 -27.08 -8.47
N GLN A 130 10.22 -27.48 -8.80
CA GLN A 130 10.50 -28.43 -9.87
C GLN A 130 9.53 -29.59 -9.71
N LEU A 131 8.53 -29.62 -10.59
CA LEU A 131 7.46 -30.60 -10.53
C LEU A 131 8.09 -31.91 -11.00
N ALA A 132 8.60 -32.68 -10.02
CA ALA A 132 9.20 -33.99 -10.22
C ALA A 132 8.39 -34.74 -11.28
N PRO A 133 9.00 -35.14 -12.43
CA PRO A 133 8.25 -35.53 -13.60
C PRO A 133 7.19 -36.57 -13.29
N LYS A 134 5.91 -36.21 -13.47
CA LYS A 134 4.81 -37.15 -13.27
C LYS A 134 4.93 -38.22 -14.35
N ASP A 135 5.22 -39.46 -13.94
CA ASP A 135 5.35 -40.63 -14.80
C ASP A 135 4.10 -40.85 -15.69
N LYS A 136 4.11 -40.23 -16.87
CA LYS A 136 3.11 -40.46 -17.91
C LYS A 136 3.37 -41.82 -18.53
N LYS A 137 2.76 -42.86 -17.94
CA LYS A 137 2.86 -44.23 -18.45
C LYS A 137 2.49 -44.31 -19.94
N ASN A 138 3.48 -44.78 -20.69
CA ASN A 138 3.62 -44.85 -22.13
C ASN A 138 2.38 -45.41 -22.89
N LYS A 139 1.93 -44.70 -23.93
CA LYS A 139 1.14 -45.25 -25.06
C LYS A 139 1.51 -44.55 -26.39
N ASN A 140 2.44 -45.15 -27.14
CA ASN A 140 2.53 -45.34 -28.61
C ASN A 140 1.45 -44.66 -29.52
N LYS A 141 1.73 -44.18 -30.77
CA LYS A 141 2.86 -44.44 -31.71
C LYS A 141 2.87 -43.47 -32.94
N LYS A 142 4.06 -43.18 -33.53
CA LYS A 142 4.38 -42.64 -34.92
C LYS A 142 3.86 -41.23 -35.31
N ARG A 143 4.37 -40.42 -36.27
CA ARG A 143 5.64 -40.11 -37.08
C ARG A 143 5.21 -38.94 -38.05
N ASN A 144 5.93 -38.06 -38.76
CA ASN A 144 7.33 -37.70 -39.16
C ASN A 144 8.10 -36.89 -38.08
N GLU A 145 9.32 -36.32 -38.19
CA GLU A 145 10.39 -36.12 -39.23
C GLU A 145 10.32 -34.89 -40.18
N GLU A 146 11.49 -34.36 -40.58
CA GLU A 146 11.79 -33.12 -41.37
C GLU A 146 11.43 -31.78 -40.65
N GLU A 147 12.34 -30.85 -40.28
CA GLU A 147 13.42 -30.07 -40.99
C GLU A 147 12.86 -28.78 -41.67
N GLU A 148 13.49 -27.59 -41.65
CA GLU A 148 14.76 -27.09 -41.04
C GLU A 148 14.65 -25.56 -40.71
N GLU A 149 15.77 -24.83 -40.53
CA GLU A 149 15.87 -23.44 -40.02
C GLU A 149 15.77 -22.30 -41.08
N ASP A 150 15.46 -21.06 -40.66
CA ASP A 150 15.84 -19.80 -41.36
C ASP A 150 16.07 -18.69 -40.31
N GLU A 151 17.33 -18.41 -39.95
CA GLU A 151 17.68 -17.32 -39.03
C GLU A 151 17.62 -15.96 -39.73
N ARG A 152 16.91 -14.98 -39.14
CA ARG A 152 17.00 -13.57 -39.57
C ARG A 152 17.39 -12.67 -38.41
N ILE A 153 18.68 -12.35 -38.38
CA ILE A 153 19.25 -11.30 -37.54
C ILE A 153 18.64 -9.96 -37.97
N VAL A 154 17.91 -9.33 -37.06
CA VAL A 154 17.47 -7.93 -37.15
C VAL A 154 18.18 -7.17 -36.05
N MET A 155 18.87 -6.09 -36.39
CA MET A 155 19.51 -5.21 -35.40
C MET A 155 18.43 -4.48 -34.58
N PRO A 156 18.62 -4.26 -33.26
CA PRO A 156 17.64 -3.54 -32.45
C PRO A 156 17.55 -2.07 -32.86
N GLU A 157 16.33 -1.55 -32.89
CA GLU A 157 16.06 -0.10 -32.93
C GLU A 157 16.22 0.52 -31.52
N GLU A 158 16.19 1.85 -31.45
CA GLU A 158 16.74 2.63 -30.34
C GLU A 158 15.93 2.56 -29.02
N GLU A 159 16.59 2.85 -27.89
CA GLU A 159 16.06 2.66 -26.54
C GLU A 159 14.94 3.64 -26.17
N GLU A 160 13.68 3.18 -26.06
CA GLU A 160 12.64 3.91 -25.33
C GLU A 160 12.90 3.82 -23.81
N GLU A 161 12.78 4.95 -23.09
CA GLU A 161 12.88 4.99 -21.63
C GLU A 161 11.80 4.09 -20.99
N GLY A 162 12.22 2.94 -20.46
CA GLY A 162 11.33 1.78 -20.26
C GLY A 162 10.09 2.03 -19.39
N GLU A 163 8.91 2.00 -20.01
CA GLU A 163 7.64 1.96 -19.29
C GLU A 163 7.48 0.61 -18.56
N LEU A 164 7.90 0.56 -17.29
CA LEU A 164 7.73 -0.58 -16.37
C LEU A 164 6.42 -1.34 -16.63
N SER A 165 6.49 -2.66 -16.81
CA SER A 165 5.37 -3.41 -17.37
C SER A 165 4.13 -3.42 -16.47
N LYS A 166 3.01 -3.90 -17.00
CA LYS A 166 1.80 -4.16 -16.20
C LYS A 166 1.95 -5.33 -15.22
N GLU A 167 2.93 -6.21 -15.44
CA GLU A 167 3.13 -7.43 -14.66
C GLU A 167 4.03 -7.17 -13.43
N ASP A 168 4.84 -6.11 -13.49
CA ASP A 168 5.66 -5.61 -12.37
C ASP A 168 4.87 -4.85 -11.29
N LYS A 169 3.61 -4.47 -11.57
CA LYS A 169 2.83 -3.54 -10.74
C LYS A 169 1.80 -4.27 -9.87
N LEU A 170 2.18 -4.58 -8.65
CA LEU A 170 1.33 -5.26 -7.67
C LEU A 170 0.35 -4.28 -7.01
N LEU A 171 -0.89 -4.30 -7.50
CA LEU A 171 -1.97 -3.39 -7.12
C LEU A 171 -2.31 -3.49 -5.62
N SER A 172 -1.94 -2.46 -4.85
CA SER A 172 -2.22 -2.39 -3.41
C SER A 172 -3.57 -1.74 -3.13
N THR A 173 -3.95 -0.72 -3.91
CA THR A 173 -5.28 -0.12 -3.92
C THR A 173 -5.78 0.03 -5.35
N ARG A 174 -7.06 -0.27 -5.60
CA ARG A 174 -7.72 0.06 -6.88
C ARG A 174 -7.86 1.58 -6.99
N ILE A 175 -7.98 2.10 -8.22
CA ILE A 175 -8.29 3.52 -8.44
C ILE A 175 -9.55 3.91 -7.66
N HIS A 176 -9.49 4.98 -6.88
CA HIS A 176 -10.61 5.49 -6.09
C HIS A 176 -10.45 6.98 -5.80
N THR A 177 -11.48 7.61 -5.23
CA THR A 177 -11.39 8.98 -4.71
C THR A 177 -11.64 8.99 -3.20
N ASP A 178 -11.18 10.04 -2.51
CA ASP A 178 -11.33 10.16 -1.05
C ASP A 178 -12.27 11.26 -0.57
N ARG A 179 -12.84 11.04 0.63
CA ARG A 179 -13.81 11.93 1.32
C ARG A 179 -13.14 13.13 1.98
N GLN A 180 -11.84 13.03 2.20
CA GLN A 180 -10.97 13.93 2.94
C GLN A 180 -9.75 14.25 2.07
N ASP A 181 -9.06 15.33 2.39
CA ASP A 181 -7.73 15.61 1.82
C ASP A 181 -6.71 14.82 2.64
N VAL A 182 -5.72 14.20 2.00
CA VAL A 182 -4.75 13.32 2.69
C VAL A 182 -3.30 13.76 2.46
N PHE A 183 -2.50 13.64 3.52
CA PHE A 183 -1.04 13.59 3.42
C PHE A 183 -0.60 12.14 3.55
N VAL A 184 0.11 11.65 2.54
CA VAL A 184 0.77 10.35 2.56
C VAL A 184 2.22 10.59 2.95
N PHE A 185 2.65 10.00 4.06
CA PHE A 185 4.07 9.93 4.44
C PHE A 185 4.58 8.52 4.18
N GLN A 186 5.57 8.39 3.31
CA GLN A 186 6.23 7.13 3.03
C GLN A 186 7.29 6.89 4.12
N ALA A 187 7.13 5.81 4.89
CA ALA A 187 7.96 5.55 6.07
C ALA A 187 9.03 4.47 5.83
N HIS A 188 8.77 3.53 4.92
CA HIS A 188 9.66 2.39 4.66
C HIS A 188 9.39 1.79 3.28
N GLY A 189 10.46 1.38 2.58
CA GLY A 189 10.40 0.83 1.21
C GLY A 189 9.84 1.81 0.18
N VAL A 190 9.59 1.35 -1.05
CA VAL A 190 9.14 2.19 -2.18
C VAL A 190 7.68 1.91 -2.57
N LYS A 191 6.95 2.96 -2.98
CA LYS A 191 5.54 2.88 -3.41
C LYS A 191 5.30 3.72 -4.66
N ARG A 192 4.67 3.16 -5.70
CA ARG A 192 4.16 3.95 -6.83
C ARG A 192 2.84 4.58 -6.47
N TRP A 193 2.68 5.86 -6.74
CA TRP A 193 1.44 6.61 -6.58
C TRP A 193 1.06 7.27 -7.91
N THR A 194 -0.09 6.84 -8.46
CA THR A 194 -0.64 7.37 -9.71
C THR A 194 -1.90 8.16 -9.40
N LEU A 195 -1.91 9.45 -9.77
CA LEU A 195 -2.97 10.43 -9.50
C LEU A 195 -3.51 11.00 -10.81
N TRP A 196 -4.81 11.30 -10.85
CA TRP A 196 -5.46 12.05 -11.92
C TRP A 196 -6.18 13.28 -11.37
N LYS A 197 -6.35 14.31 -12.20
CA LYS A 197 -7.24 15.44 -11.87
C LYS A 197 -8.69 14.93 -11.70
N PRO A 198 -9.51 15.52 -10.81
CA PRO A 198 -10.90 15.08 -10.62
C PRO A 198 -11.85 15.68 -11.66
N LYS A 199 -12.86 14.90 -12.10
CA LYS A 199 -13.98 15.42 -12.92
C LYS A 199 -14.83 16.44 -12.15
N VAL A 200 -15.00 16.24 -10.85
CA VAL A 200 -15.75 17.12 -9.95
C VAL A 200 -14.79 17.67 -8.89
N LYS A 201 -14.58 18.98 -8.87
CA LYS A 201 -13.77 19.63 -7.82
C LYS A 201 -14.51 19.59 -6.48
N LEU A 202 -13.78 19.30 -5.39
CA LEU A 202 -14.28 19.26 -4.01
C LEU A 202 -15.60 18.44 -3.83
N PRO A 203 -15.65 17.18 -4.31
CA PRO A 203 -16.90 16.41 -4.38
C PRO A 203 -17.53 16.16 -3.01
N GLY A 204 -18.87 16.15 -2.97
CA GLY A 204 -19.62 15.77 -1.79
C GLY A 204 -19.59 14.26 -1.52
N PHE A 205 -19.98 13.85 -0.31
CA PHE A 205 -19.94 12.46 0.17
C PHE A 205 -20.47 11.38 -0.80
N ARG A 206 -21.53 11.70 -1.57
CA ARG A 206 -22.17 10.81 -2.56
C ARG A 206 -21.50 10.80 -3.94
N GLN A 207 -20.54 11.68 -4.19
CA GLN A 207 -19.75 11.77 -5.43
C GLN A 207 -18.35 11.15 -5.27
N ILE A 208 -18.08 10.53 -4.11
CA ILE A 208 -16.86 9.74 -3.85
C ILE A 208 -17.02 8.36 -4.48
N ARG A 209 -15.98 7.88 -5.15
CA ARG A 209 -16.02 6.74 -6.07
C ARG A 209 -14.94 5.71 -5.78
N GLY A 210 -15.16 4.45 -6.18
CA GLY A 210 -14.18 3.36 -6.06
C GLY A 210 -13.98 2.81 -4.63
N LYS A 211 -14.81 3.21 -3.67
CA LYS A 211 -14.84 2.66 -2.30
C LYS A 211 -16.17 1.97 -1.99
N ASN A 212 -16.13 1.01 -1.08
CA ASN A 212 -17.28 0.27 -0.55
C ASN A 212 -18.11 -0.39 -1.67
N GLU A 213 -19.44 -0.25 -1.63
CA GLU A 213 -20.40 -0.89 -2.54
C GLU A 213 -20.55 -0.18 -3.91
N ASP A 214 -19.60 0.68 -4.31
CA ASP A 214 -19.58 1.34 -5.61
C ASP A 214 -19.19 0.36 -6.75
N ARG A 215 -20.04 -0.65 -6.95
CA ARG A 215 -19.90 -1.71 -7.97
C ARG A 215 -19.92 -1.15 -9.40
N ASN A 216 -20.39 0.08 -9.58
CA ASN A 216 -20.50 0.79 -10.85
C ASN A 216 -19.30 1.73 -11.09
N PHE A 217 -18.17 1.49 -10.44
CA PHE A 217 -16.94 2.23 -10.68
C PHE A 217 -16.11 1.61 -11.82
N ASN A 218 -16.32 2.09 -13.04
CA ASN A 218 -15.40 1.91 -14.15
C ASN A 218 -14.38 3.07 -14.20
N PRO A 219 -13.07 2.84 -14.00
CA PRO A 219 -12.06 3.90 -14.12
C PRO A 219 -12.11 4.64 -15.47
N GLU A 220 -12.36 3.95 -16.58
CA GLU A 220 -12.36 4.57 -17.91
C GLU A 220 -13.48 5.62 -18.08
N GLU A 221 -14.63 5.41 -17.43
CA GLU A 221 -15.75 6.35 -17.43
C GLU A 221 -15.56 7.50 -16.44
N HIS A 222 -14.81 7.29 -15.34
CA HIS A 222 -14.77 8.24 -14.22
C HIS A 222 -13.48 9.08 -14.16
N LEU A 223 -12.39 8.65 -14.80
CA LEU A 223 -11.20 9.48 -15.05
C LEU A 223 -11.44 10.50 -16.18
N PRO A 224 -10.94 11.75 -16.09
CA PRO A 224 -11.07 12.75 -17.17
C PRO A 224 -10.04 12.58 -18.29
N SER A 225 -9.02 11.76 -18.07
CA SER A 225 -7.92 11.46 -19.00
C SER A 225 -7.42 10.06 -18.69
N LYS A 226 -6.97 9.31 -19.69
CA LYS A 226 -6.22 8.07 -19.45
C LYS A 226 -4.82 8.37 -18.91
N VAL A 227 -4.17 9.40 -19.45
CA VAL A 227 -2.87 9.91 -18.96
C VAL A 227 -3.03 10.46 -17.53
N PRO A 228 -2.20 10.02 -16.56
CA PRO A 228 -2.20 10.56 -15.19
C PRO A 228 -1.77 12.03 -15.14
N TYR A 229 -2.15 12.71 -14.06
CA TYR A 229 -1.60 14.03 -13.74
C TYR A 229 -0.19 13.92 -13.14
N MET A 230 0.03 12.86 -12.37
CA MET A 230 1.26 12.59 -11.63
C MET A 230 1.36 11.08 -11.46
N ASP A 231 2.51 10.51 -11.75
CA ASP A 231 2.82 9.10 -11.49
C ASP A 231 4.24 9.05 -10.94
N VAL A 232 4.37 8.81 -9.64
CA VAL A 232 5.62 9.03 -8.88
C VAL A 232 5.96 7.85 -8.00
N LEU A 233 7.26 7.70 -7.73
CA LEU A 233 7.78 6.83 -6.69
C LEU A 233 7.95 7.66 -5.42
N LEU A 234 7.43 7.16 -4.29
CA LEU A 234 7.76 7.69 -2.97
C LEU A 234 8.77 6.77 -2.30
N TYR A 235 9.81 7.37 -1.73
CA TYR A 235 10.87 6.77 -0.93
C TYR A 235 10.71 7.19 0.54
N PRO A 236 11.35 6.52 1.51
CA PRO A 236 11.20 6.84 2.93
C PRO A 236 11.63 8.26 3.27
N GLY A 237 10.72 9.02 3.88
CA GLY A 237 10.84 10.47 4.09
C GLY A 237 9.97 11.32 3.17
N ASP A 238 9.56 10.80 2.00
CA ASP A 238 8.73 11.56 1.06
C ASP A 238 7.30 11.79 1.58
N ILE A 239 6.77 12.99 1.29
CA ILE A 239 5.38 13.38 1.59
C ILE A 239 4.65 13.71 0.28
N LEU A 240 3.54 13.02 0.04
CA LEU A 240 2.63 13.29 -1.08
C LEU A 240 1.27 13.79 -0.56
N TYR A 241 0.89 14.99 -0.98
CA TYR A 241 -0.45 15.53 -0.74
C TYR A 241 -1.42 15.11 -1.85
N VAL A 242 -2.52 14.45 -1.49
CA VAL A 242 -3.61 14.08 -2.40
C VAL A 242 -4.88 14.83 -2.00
N PRO A 243 -5.35 15.82 -2.77
CA PRO A 243 -6.53 16.60 -2.40
C PRO A 243 -7.83 15.80 -2.53
N ARG A 244 -8.85 16.19 -1.78
CA ARG A 244 -10.15 15.51 -1.71
C ARG A 244 -10.77 15.34 -3.10
N GLY A 245 -11.22 14.12 -3.36
CA GLY A 245 -11.88 13.77 -4.61
C GLY A 245 -10.97 13.46 -5.79
N TRP A 246 -9.64 13.63 -5.69
CA TRP A 246 -8.72 13.27 -6.77
C TRP A 246 -8.66 11.75 -6.92
N PRO A 247 -8.91 11.20 -8.13
CA PRO A 247 -8.71 9.79 -8.40
C PRO A 247 -7.24 9.43 -8.22
N HIS A 248 -6.98 8.36 -7.48
CA HIS A 248 -5.63 7.86 -7.26
C HIS A 248 -5.62 6.35 -7.00
N GLN A 249 -4.46 5.74 -7.21
CA GLN A 249 -4.12 4.37 -6.82
C GLN A 249 -2.69 4.32 -6.30
N ASN A 250 -2.36 3.24 -5.59
CA ASN A 250 -0.98 2.90 -5.29
C ASN A 250 -0.66 1.42 -5.54
N THR A 251 0.57 1.15 -5.97
CA THR A 251 1.10 -0.19 -6.24
C THR A 251 2.44 -0.39 -5.56
N LEU A 252 2.73 -1.64 -5.20
CA LEU A 252 4.12 -2.07 -5.09
C LEU A 252 4.68 -2.23 -6.52
N ILE A 253 6.00 -2.24 -6.63
CA ILE A 253 6.74 -2.50 -7.87
C ILE A 253 7.66 -3.70 -7.60
N ARG A 254 7.72 -4.66 -8.52
CA ARG A 254 8.53 -5.87 -8.37
C ARG A 254 10.04 -5.66 -8.59
N THR A 255 10.41 -4.69 -9.42
CA THR A 255 11.80 -4.46 -9.85
C THR A 255 12.66 -3.72 -8.82
N TYR A 256 12.05 -3.02 -7.86
CA TYR A 256 12.78 -2.35 -6.78
C TYR A 256 12.93 -3.27 -5.57
N VAL A 257 14.12 -3.27 -4.97
CA VAL A 257 14.45 -4.13 -3.83
C VAL A 257 13.67 -3.72 -2.58
N ASN A 258 13.51 -4.66 -1.64
CA ASN A 258 12.63 -4.61 -0.48
C ASN A 258 11.15 -4.48 -0.89
N GLN A 259 10.62 -5.67 -1.19
CA GLN A 259 9.26 -5.99 -1.63
C GLN A 259 8.13 -5.61 -0.66
N GLN A 260 8.42 -4.85 0.41
CA GLN A 260 7.47 -4.41 1.42
C GLN A 260 7.51 -2.89 1.56
N SER A 261 6.37 -2.29 1.89
CA SER A 261 6.22 -0.85 1.96
C SER A 261 5.25 -0.45 3.07
N ILE A 262 5.66 0.54 3.87
CA ILE A 262 4.83 1.14 4.92
C ILE A 262 4.60 2.62 4.59
N HIS A 263 3.34 3.04 4.57
CA HIS A 263 2.98 4.46 4.51
C HIS A 263 1.86 4.80 5.48
N TYR A 264 1.91 6.05 5.95
CA TYR A 264 0.95 6.67 6.85
C TYR A 264 0.10 7.64 6.02
N THR A 265 -1.22 7.50 6.08
CA THR A 265 -2.18 8.34 5.34
C THR A 265 -2.96 9.16 6.36
N LEU A 266 -2.53 10.40 6.57
CA LEU A 266 -3.12 11.35 7.52
C LEU A 266 -4.25 12.11 6.81
N GLY A 267 -5.51 11.79 7.13
CA GLY A 267 -6.69 12.38 6.50
C GLY A 267 -7.30 13.53 7.30
N ILE A 268 -7.61 14.65 6.63
CA ILE A 268 -8.18 15.88 7.23
C ILE A 268 -9.67 16.00 6.87
N PHE A 269 -10.54 15.84 7.86
CA PHE A 269 -11.97 15.64 7.64
C PHE A 269 -12.78 16.95 7.72
N PHE A 270 -12.81 17.66 6.59
CA PHE A 270 -13.59 18.89 6.42
C PHE A 270 -15.09 18.70 6.72
N LYS A 271 -15.63 19.59 7.57
CA LYS A 271 -17.07 19.68 7.84
C LYS A 271 -17.79 20.27 6.62
N LYS A 272 -19.11 20.03 6.53
CA LYS A 272 -19.94 20.70 5.52
C LYS A 272 -20.10 22.18 5.88
N ILE A 273 -19.54 23.05 5.06
CA ILE A 273 -19.76 24.51 5.10
C ILE A 273 -21.26 24.86 5.19
N LYS A 274 -22.17 24.13 4.52
CA LYS A 274 -23.62 24.36 4.63
C LYS A 274 -24.21 24.10 6.05
N LYS A 275 -23.49 23.44 6.96
CA LYS A 275 -23.87 23.36 8.39
C LYS A 275 -23.44 24.64 9.13
N GLU A 276 -22.23 25.13 8.87
CA GLU A 276 -21.70 26.37 9.46
C GLU A 276 -22.45 27.61 8.96
N LEU A 277 -22.69 27.75 7.65
CA LEU A 277 -23.49 28.85 7.09
C LEU A 277 -24.96 28.85 7.58
N LYS A 278 -25.44 27.70 8.08
CA LYS A 278 -26.75 27.58 8.74
C LYS A 278 -26.74 27.86 10.25
N SER A 279 -25.58 27.83 10.90
CA SER A 279 -25.42 28.30 12.29
C SER A 279 -24.95 29.76 12.38
N CYS A 280 -24.71 30.40 11.23
CA CYS A 280 -24.35 31.82 11.11
C CYS A 280 -25.42 32.65 10.38
N ASP A 281 -26.60 32.07 10.11
CA ASP A 281 -27.73 32.68 9.39
C ASP A 281 -27.42 33.24 7.98
N ILE A 282 -26.29 32.85 7.39
CA ILE A 282 -25.87 33.26 6.03
C ILE A 282 -26.69 32.56 4.94
N ILE A 283 -27.26 31.37 5.22
CA ILE A 283 -28.16 30.66 4.29
C ILE A 283 -29.36 30.04 5.04
N SER A 284 -30.55 30.60 4.79
CA SER A 284 -31.86 30.01 5.08
C SER A 284 -32.09 28.68 4.36
#